data_AF-A0A0M6ZY43-F1
#
_entry.id   AF-A0A0M6ZY43-F1
#
_cell.length_a   1.000
_cell.length_b   1.000
_cell.length_c   1.000
_cell.angle_alpha   90.00
_cell.angle_beta   90.00
_cell.angle_gamma   90.00
#
_symmetry.space_group_name_H-M   'P 1'
#
loop_
_entity.id
_entity.type
_entity.pdbx_description
1 polymer ?
#
loop_
_entity_poly.entity_id
_entity_poly.type
_entity_poly.pdbx_seq_one_letter_code
_entity_poly.pdbx_strand_id
1 'polypeptide(L)'
;MELKDFSQTNRRRCEDPEGFNQPVNHWTLSDWFTALSGELGEAANVAKKLNRERDGIPGNSETPEQLRQMLADELADTFIYLDLLAQSEGIDLSEAIPAKFNRTSDKVGCPIKFES
;
A
#
# COMPACT_ATOMS: atom_id res chain seq x y z
N MET A 1 -15.71 -4.03 -0.93
CA MET A 1 -15.01 -3.81 0.35
C MET A 1 -14.87 -2.32 0.51
N GLU A 2 -15.54 -1.73 1.49
CA GLU A 2 -15.36 -0.32 1.79
C GLU A 2 -13.99 -0.12 2.43
N LEU A 3 -13.27 0.94 2.02
CA LEU A 3 -11.93 1.22 2.53
C LEU A 3 -11.90 1.35 4.06
N LYS A 4 -12.98 1.92 4.63
CA LYS A 4 -13.15 2.05 6.06
C LYS A 4 -13.22 0.70 6.79
N ASP A 5 -13.94 -0.26 6.24
CA ASP A 5 -14.08 -1.61 6.82
C ASP A 5 -12.74 -2.36 6.79
N PHE A 6 -12.00 -2.20 5.69
CA PHE A 6 -10.64 -2.74 5.59
C PHE A 6 -9.73 -2.12 6.65
N SER A 7 -9.69 -0.79 6.73
CA SER A 7 -8.81 -0.05 7.66
C SER A 7 -9.02 -0.47 9.11
N GLN A 8 -10.29 -0.60 9.52
CA GLN A 8 -10.66 -1.08 10.85
C GLN A 8 -10.22 -2.53 11.10
N THR A 9 -10.41 -3.40 10.11
CA THR A 9 -10.03 -4.82 10.19
C THR A 9 -8.50 -4.97 10.23
N ASN A 10 -7.79 -4.17 9.45
CA ASN A 10 -6.33 -4.20 9.37
C ASN A 10 -5.70 -3.77 10.69
N ARG A 11 -6.17 -2.67 11.28
CA ARG A 11 -5.75 -2.25 12.62
C ARG A 11 -6.09 -3.29 13.67
N ARG A 12 -7.30 -3.86 13.63
CA ARG A 12 -7.66 -4.94 14.57
C ARG A 12 -6.64 -6.08 14.49
N ARG A 13 -6.29 -6.56 13.30
CA ARG A 13 -5.26 -7.61 13.12
C ARG A 13 -3.87 -7.19 13.63
N CYS A 14 -3.50 -5.93 13.45
CA CYS A 14 -2.24 -5.38 13.96
C CYS A 14 -2.17 -5.43 15.48
N GLU A 15 -3.24 -4.98 16.16
CA GLU A 15 -3.29 -4.83 17.61
C GLU A 15 -3.70 -6.12 18.36
N ASP A 16 -4.31 -7.09 17.68
CA ASP A 16 -4.79 -8.34 18.28
C ASP A 16 -3.64 -9.24 18.77
N PRO A 17 -3.72 -9.80 20.00
CA PRO A 17 -2.73 -10.76 20.52
C PRO A 17 -2.52 -12.02 19.67
N GLU A 18 -3.54 -12.46 18.94
CA GLU A 18 -3.45 -13.59 18.00
C GLU A 18 -2.99 -13.16 16.59
N GLY A 19 -2.92 -11.84 16.35
CA GLY A 19 -2.38 -11.24 15.13
C GLY A 19 -0.91 -10.87 15.31
N PHE A 20 -0.60 -9.59 15.14
CA PHE A 20 0.77 -9.08 15.30
C PHE A 20 1.09 -8.61 16.73
N ASN A 21 0.08 -8.45 17.59
CA ASN A 21 0.22 -7.96 18.96
C ASN A 21 1.03 -6.64 19.04
N GLN A 22 0.81 -5.74 18.08
CA GLN A 22 1.46 -4.43 17.99
C GLN A 22 0.41 -3.31 17.99
N PRO A 23 0.26 -2.57 19.10
CA PRO A 23 -0.50 -1.33 19.11
C PRO A 23 0.02 -0.35 18.05
N VAL A 24 -0.87 0.33 17.31
CA VAL A 24 -0.43 1.21 16.20
C VAL A 24 0.42 2.41 16.68
N ASN A 25 0.30 2.76 17.95
CA ASN A 25 1.05 3.83 18.61
C ASN A 25 2.38 3.38 19.23
N HIS A 26 2.73 2.09 19.12
CA HIS A 26 3.98 1.57 19.65
C HIS A 26 5.17 1.91 18.74
N TRP A 27 4.96 1.84 17.42
CA TRP A 27 5.94 2.25 16.43
C TRP A 27 5.94 3.76 16.25
N THR A 28 7.14 4.32 16.07
CA THR A 28 7.29 5.73 15.71
C THR A 28 6.88 5.95 14.25
N LEU A 29 6.63 7.21 13.88
CA LEU A 29 6.40 7.58 12.48
C LEU A 29 7.50 7.05 11.55
N SER A 30 8.77 7.09 11.98
CA SER A 30 9.89 6.59 11.19
C SER A 30 9.89 5.07 11.04
N ASP A 31 9.45 4.32 12.05
CA ASP A 31 9.33 2.86 11.96
C ASP A 31 8.27 2.47 10.93
N TRP A 32 7.10 3.11 10.97
CA TRP A 32 6.04 2.91 9.97
C TRP A 32 6.50 3.25 8.56
N PHE A 33 7.17 4.39 8.37
CA PHE A 33 7.72 4.75 7.06
C PHE A 33 8.78 3.76 6.59
N THR A 34 9.59 3.22 7.49
CA THR A 34 10.62 2.23 7.16
C THR A 34 9.97 0.93 6.67
N ALA A 35 8.95 0.43 7.38
CA ALA A 35 8.21 -0.75 6.95
C ALA A 35 7.50 -0.55 5.60
N LEU A 36 6.77 0.56 5.43
CA LEU A 36 6.14 0.93 4.16
C LEU A 36 7.15 1.01 3.01
N SER A 37 8.32 1.60 3.25
CA SER A 37 9.37 1.73 2.24
C SER A 37 10.03 0.39 1.92
N GLY A 38 10.05 -0.54 2.89
CA GLY A 38 10.49 -1.92 2.71
C GLY A 38 9.64 -2.62 1.66
N GLU A 39 8.33 -2.73 1.89
CA GLU A 39 7.41 -3.39 0.96
C GLU A 39 7.39 -2.72 -0.43
N LEU A 40 7.43 -1.38 -0.47
CA LEU A 40 7.52 -0.67 -1.74
C LEU A 40 8.84 -0.96 -2.47
N GLY A 41 9.93 -1.18 -1.73
CA GLY A 41 11.22 -1.60 -2.25
C GLY A 41 11.18 -3.02 -2.84
N GLU A 42 10.45 -3.93 -2.20
CA GLU A 42 10.20 -5.29 -2.72
C GLU A 42 9.40 -5.23 -4.02
N ALA A 43 8.32 -4.44 -4.07
CA ALA A 43 7.55 -4.18 -5.29
C ALA A 43 8.44 -3.61 -6.42
N ALA A 44 9.32 -2.65 -6.10
CA ALA A 44 10.26 -2.07 -7.05
C ALA A 44 11.26 -3.12 -7.58
N ASN A 45 11.71 -4.04 -6.73
CA ASN A 45 12.57 -5.14 -7.13
C ASN A 45 11.88 -6.11 -8.09
N VAL A 46 10.60 -6.45 -7.85
CA VAL A 46 9.80 -7.28 -8.76
C VAL A 46 9.56 -6.56 -10.09
N ALA A 47 9.22 -5.27 -10.07
CA ALA A 47 9.07 -4.47 -11.29
C ALA A 47 10.36 -4.44 -12.13
N LYS A 48 11.53 -4.35 -11.49
CA LYS A 48 12.83 -4.49 -12.16
C LYS A 48 13.00 -5.88 -12.79
N LYS A 49 12.57 -6.97 -12.15
CA LYS A 49 12.60 -8.32 -12.75
C LYS A 49 11.68 -8.43 -13.96
N LEU A 50 10.48 -7.84 -13.92
CA LEU A 50 9.58 -7.75 -15.08
C LEU A 50 10.19 -6.97 -16.25
N ASN A 51 10.95 -5.91 -15.97
CA ASN A 51 11.70 -5.19 -17.01
C ASN A 51 12.77 -6.07 -17.65
N ARG A 52 13.45 -6.94 -16.88
CA ARG A 52 14.40 -7.91 -17.44
C ARG A 52 13.73 -8.88 -18.42
N GLU A 53 12.54 -9.40 -18.08
CA GLU A 53 11.76 -10.24 -19.00
C GLU A 53 11.41 -9.49 -20.29
N ARG A 54 10.90 -8.25 -20.17
CA ARG A 54 10.59 -7.40 -21.33
C ARG A 54 11.82 -7.19 -22.23
N ASP A 55 12.98 -6.97 -21.63
CA ASP A 55 14.22 -6.61 -22.33
C ASP A 55 15.07 -7.84 -22.72
N GLY A 56 14.62 -9.06 -22.42
CA GLY A 56 15.35 -10.30 -22.71
C GLY A 56 16.65 -10.47 -21.89
N ILE A 57 16.74 -9.83 -20.72
CA ILE A 57 17.91 -9.91 -19.83
C ILE A 57 17.79 -11.18 -18.98
N PRO A 58 18.76 -12.12 -19.04
CA PRO A 58 18.71 -13.34 -18.24
C PRO A 58 18.92 -13.07 -16.75
N GLY A 59 18.51 -14.02 -15.90
CA GLY A 59 18.80 -14.01 -14.46
C GLY A 59 17.58 -13.91 -13.54
N ASN A 60 16.37 -14.04 -14.07
CA ASN A 60 15.18 -14.30 -13.25
C ASN A 60 15.06 -15.80 -12.98
N SER A 61 14.54 -16.15 -11.82
CA SER A 61 14.21 -17.54 -11.46
C SER A 61 12.72 -17.82 -11.60
N GLU A 62 11.91 -16.77 -11.57
CA GLU A 62 10.46 -16.81 -11.65
C GLU A 62 9.97 -16.59 -13.08
N THR A 63 8.81 -17.17 -13.43
CA THR A 63 8.13 -16.90 -14.71
C THR A 63 7.50 -15.49 -14.71
N PRO A 64 7.19 -14.91 -15.88
CA PRO A 64 6.48 -13.64 -15.95
C PRO A 64 5.17 -13.61 -15.16
N GLU A 65 4.40 -14.71 -15.15
CA GLU A 65 3.15 -14.83 -14.40
C GLU A 65 3.39 -14.82 -12.89
N GLN A 66 4.43 -15.52 -12.42
CA GLN A 66 4.83 -15.50 -11.02
C GLN A 66 5.25 -14.09 -10.59
N LEU A 67 6.05 -13.40 -11.42
CA LEU A 67 6.44 -12.02 -11.15
C LEU A 67 5.25 -11.05 -11.11
N ARG A 68 4.21 -11.28 -11.92
CA ARG A 68 2.97 -10.48 -11.87
C ARG A 68 2.19 -10.70 -10.59
N GLN A 69 2.12 -11.95 -10.12
CA GLN A 69 1.48 -12.25 -8.84
C GLN A 69 2.27 -11.63 -7.68
N MET A 70 3.59 -11.82 -7.65
CA MET A 70 4.46 -11.21 -6.64
C MET A 70 4.27 -9.68 -6.61
N LEU A 71 4.25 -9.01 -7.77
CA LEU A 71 4.03 -7.57 -7.81
C LEU A 71 2.69 -7.17 -7.20
N ALA A 72 1.63 -7.95 -7.42
CA ALA A 72 0.32 -7.69 -6.82
C ALA A 72 0.36 -7.83 -5.30
N ASP A 73 1.06 -8.86 -4.80
CA ASP A 73 1.23 -9.12 -3.37
C ASP A 73 2.02 -7.97 -2.71
N GLU A 74 3.17 -7.56 -3.26
CA GLU A 74 3.98 -6.47 -2.68
C GLU A 74 3.26 -5.10 -2.71
N LEU A 75 2.45 -4.84 -3.74
CA LEU A 75 1.62 -3.64 -3.79
C LEU A 75 0.50 -3.68 -2.74
N ALA A 76 -0.03 -4.86 -2.43
CA ALA A 76 -1.01 -5.03 -1.36
C ALA A 76 -0.36 -4.84 0.02
N ASP A 77 0.84 -5.38 0.24
CA ASP A 77 1.59 -5.20 1.49
C ASP A 77 1.99 -3.73 1.70
N THR A 78 2.43 -3.05 0.63
CA THR A 78 2.65 -1.59 0.63
C THR A 78 1.38 -0.86 1.10
N PHE A 79 0.22 -1.23 0.59
CA PHE A 79 -1.04 -0.60 0.96
C PHE A 79 -1.43 -0.89 2.43
N ILE A 80 -1.23 -2.13 2.89
CA ILE A 80 -1.49 -2.54 4.28
C ILE A 80 -0.69 -1.67 5.27
N TYR A 81 0.59 -1.44 5.01
CA TYR A 81 1.42 -0.58 5.87
C TYR A 81 1.10 0.91 5.71
N LEU A 82 0.76 1.37 4.50
CA LEU A 82 0.31 2.75 4.30
C LEU A 82 -0.93 3.05 5.15
N ASP A 83 -1.87 2.11 5.21
CA ASP A 83 -3.06 2.23 6.04
C ASP A 83 -2.70 2.27 7.54
N LEU A 84 -1.85 1.37 8.04
CA LEU A 84 -1.42 1.42 9.45
C LEU A 84 -0.64 2.69 9.81
N LEU A 85 0.21 3.19 8.90
CA LEU A 85 0.89 4.47 9.04
C LEU A 85 -0.10 5.63 9.12
N ALA A 86 -1.09 5.67 8.24
CA ALA A 86 -2.11 6.71 8.29
C ALA A 86 -2.87 6.67 9.62
N GLN A 87 -3.24 5.47 10.07
CA GLN A 87 -3.95 5.27 11.34
C GLN A 87 -3.12 5.67 12.56
N SER A 88 -1.80 5.43 12.58
CA SER A 88 -0.93 5.85 13.68
C SER A 88 -0.82 7.37 13.80
N GLU A 89 -0.98 8.09 12.69
CA GLU A 89 -1.02 9.56 12.62
C GLU A 89 -2.45 10.15 12.70
N GLY A 90 -3.47 9.32 12.96
CA GLY A 90 -4.86 9.77 13.08
C GLY A 90 -5.51 10.21 11.76
N ILE A 91 -5.01 9.71 10.62
CA ILE A 91 -5.50 10.03 9.28
C ILE A 91 -6.48 8.93 8.83
N ASP A 92 -7.72 9.33 8.52
CA ASP A 92 -8.70 8.43 7.86
C ASP A 92 -8.52 8.49 6.34
N LEU A 93 -7.94 7.43 5.76
CA LEU A 93 -7.74 7.34 4.30
C LEU A 93 -9.05 7.26 3.51
N SER A 94 -10.14 6.78 4.11
CA SER A 94 -11.46 6.74 3.47
C SER A 94 -12.04 8.13 3.23
N GLU A 95 -11.59 9.13 3.99
CA GLU A 95 -11.93 10.53 3.79
C GLU A 95 -10.84 11.28 3.00
N ALA A 96 -9.56 11.04 3.34
CA ALA A 96 -8.43 11.78 2.79
C ALA A 96 -8.24 11.55 1.27
N ILE A 97 -8.41 10.30 0.81
CA ILE A 97 -8.24 9.93 -0.60
C ILE A 97 -9.27 10.64 -1.51
N PRO A 98 -10.60 10.49 -1.31
CA PRO A 98 -11.57 11.14 -2.19
C PRO A 98 -11.45 12.66 -2.16
N ALA A 99 -11.19 13.24 -0.98
CA ALA A 99 -10.95 14.68 -0.86
C ALA A 99 -9.72 15.14 -1.66
N LYS A 100 -8.60 14.41 -1.59
CA LYS A 100 -7.39 14.74 -2.36
C LYS A 100 -7.57 14.50 -3.86
N PHE A 101 -8.28 13.44 -4.25
CA PHE A 101 -8.61 13.14 -5.64
C PHE A 101 -9.41 14.28 -6.27
N ASN A 102 -10.52 14.68 -5.63
CA ASN A 102 -11.39 15.75 -6.12
C ASN A 102 -10.68 17.11 -6.23
N ARG A 103 -9.86 17.48 -5.23
CA ARG A 103 -9.02 18.70 -5.32
C ARG A 103 -8.06 18.66 -6.50
N THR A 104 -7.55 17.47 -6.86
CA THR A 104 -6.64 17.32 -7.99
C THR A 104 -7.40 17.40 -9.32
N SER A 105 -8.59 16.81 -9.42
CA SER A 105 -9.48 16.96 -10.57
C SER A 105 -9.82 18.44 -10.83
N ASP A 106 -10.20 19.17 -9.78
CA ASP A 106 -10.49 20.61 -9.88
C ASP A 106 -9.27 21.40 -10.37
N LYS A 107 -8.08 21.11 -9.83
CA LYS A 107 -6.82 21.79 -10.22
C LYS A 107 -6.52 21.66 -11.71
N VAL A 108 -6.86 20.52 -12.33
CA VAL A 108 -6.57 20.24 -13.74
C VAL A 108 -7.77 20.45 -14.66
N GLY A 109 -8.91 20.93 -14.13
CA GLY A 109 -10.14 21.10 -14.90
C GLY A 109 -10.77 19.79 -15.35
N CYS A 110 -10.49 18.67 -14.67
CA CYS A 110 -11.07 17.37 -14.99
C CYS A 110 -12.49 17.26 -14.41
N PRO A 111 -13.52 16.91 -15.21
CA PRO A 111 -14.88 16.77 -14.72
C PRO A 111 -15.09 15.50 -13.89
N ILE A 112 -14.18 14.53 -13.94
CA ILE A 112 -14.28 13.26 -13.21
C ILE A 112 -13.99 13.51 -11.73
N LYS A 113 -14.97 13.19 -10.88
CA LYS A 113 -14.87 13.28 -9.43
C LYS A 113 -15.26 11.96 -8.79
N PHE A 114 -14.73 11.72 -7.60
CA PHE A 114 -15.22 10.68 -6.72
C PHE A 114 -16.43 11.23 -5.98
N GLU A 115 -17.59 10.65 -6.26
CA GLU A 115 -18.84 10.90 -5.54
C GLU A 115 -18.97 9.81 -4.47
N SER A 116 -18.98 10.24 -3.21
CA SER A 116 -19.19 9.39 -2.03
C SER A 116 -20.66 9.05 -1.84
#